data_AF-A0A2J0MMX8-F1
#
_entry.id   AF-A0A2J0MMX8-F1
#
_cell.length_a   1.000
_cell.length_b   1.000
_cell.length_c   1.000
_cell.angle_alpha   90.00
_cell.angle_beta   90.00
_cell.angle_gamma   90.00
#
_symmetry.space_group_name_H-M   'P 1'
#
loop_
_entity.id
_entity.type
_entity.pdbx_description
1 polymer ?
#
loop_
_entity_poly.entity_id
_entity_poly.type
_entity_poly.pdbx_seq_one_letter_code
_entity_poly.pdbx_strand_id
1 'polypeptide(L)'
;SRGGFAKFLIGPKHGSIAEVKTAITENQTRVKVLTELMNQLTDPAVKLVLRDQITILNQQNANLQKFVTKNESKISVFGWLIRLFS
;
A
#
# COMPACT_ATOMS: atom_id res chain seq x y z
N SER A 1 -30.20 -6.10 -11.66
CA SER A 1 -29.06 -5.15 -11.64
C SER A 1 -28.14 -5.45 -10.46
N ARG A 2 -27.13 -6.32 -10.64
CA ARG A 2 -26.17 -6.75 -9.58
C ARG A 2 -24.72 -6.76 -10.12
N GLY A 3 -24.33 -5.72 -10.86
CA GLY A 3 -23.07 -5.68 -11.62
C GLY A 3 -21.99 -4.72 -11.11
N GLY A 4 -22.17 -4.06 -9.95
CA GLY A 4 -21.23 -3.05 -9.45
C GLY A 4 -20.06 -3.63 -8.65
N PHE A 5 -20.34 -4.55 -7.72
CA PHE A 5 -19.33 -5.11 -6.82
C PHE A 5 -18.45 -6.19 -7.47
N ALA A 6 -18.95 -6.89 -8.49
CA ALA A 6 -18.16 -7.86 -9.24
C ALA A 6 -17.03 -7.21 -10.06
N LYS A 7 -17.15 -5.92 -10.40
CA LYS A 7 -16.13 -5.21 -11.18
C LYS A 7 -14.91 -4.78 -10.34
N PHE A 8 -15.04 -4.78 -9.02
CA PHE A 8 -13.92 -4.52 -8.10
C PHE A 8 -13.02 -5.75 -7.93
N LEU A 9 -13.56 -6.97 -8.15
CA LEU A 9 -12.82 -8.22 -8.01
C LEU A 9 -12.36 -8.81 -9.36
N ILE A 10 -12.82 -8.26 -10.49
CA ILE A 10 -12.52 -8.71 -11.86
C ILE A 10 -11.92 -7.55 -12.71
N GLY A 11 -11.35 -6.53 -12.06
CA GLY A 11 -10.62 -5.46 -12.74
C GLY A 11 -9.17 -5.88 -13.01
N PRO A 12 -8.66 -5.78 -14.26
CA PRO A 12 -7.30 -6.19 -14.59
C PRO A 12 -6.29 -5.16 -14.07
N LYS A 13 -5.17 -5.68 -13.55
CA LYS A 13 -3.96 -5.03 -13.00
C LYS A 13 -4.04 -4.87 -11.46
N HIS A 14 -2.93 -5.10 -10.76
CA HIS A 14 -2.76 -4.99 -9.30
C HIS A 14 -2.91 -6.24 -8.43
N GLY A 15 -2.57 -7.42 -8.98
CA GLY A 15 -2.55 -8.69 -8.25
C GLY A 15 -1.16 -9.18 -7.79
N SER A 16 -0.08 -8.45 -8.07
CA SER A 16 1.28 -8.93 -7.78
C SER A 16 1.86 -8.31 -6.50
N ILE A 17 2.53 -9.13 -5.69
CA ILE A 17 3.33 -8.66 -4.52
C ILE A 17 4.33 -7.56 -4.96
N ALA A 18 4.82 -7.62 -6.19
CA ALA A 18 5.71 -6.61 -6.76
C ALA A 18 5.08 -5.21 -6.78
N GLU A 19 3.82 -5.08 -7.19
CA GLU A 19 3.12 -3.78 -7.21
C GLU A 19 2.89 -3.22 -5.80
N VAL A 20 2.60 -4.11 -4.83
CA VAL A 20 2.51 -3.72 -3.41
C VAL A 20 3.86 -3.23 -2.89
N LYS A 21 4.96 -3.89 -3.27
CA LYS A 21 6.33 -3.45 -2.95
C LYS A 21 6.64 -2.09 -3.58
N THR A 22 6.26 -1.86 -4.84
CA THR A 22 6.40 -0.55 -5.50
C THR A 22 5.65 0.54 -4.74
N ALA A 23 4.40 0.29 -4.34
CA ALA A 23 3.62 1.24 -3.55
C ALA A 23 4.28 1.58 -2.19
N ILE A 24 4.90 0.58 -1.52
CA ILE A 24 5.68 0.82 -0.30
C ILE A 24 6.85 1.76 -0.58
N THR A 25 7.62 1.50 -1.63
CA THR A 25 8.78 2.33 -2.01
C THR A 25 8.36 3.76 -2.38
N GLU A 26 7.31 3.93 -3.19
CA GLU A 26 6.78 5.26 -3.53
C GLU A 26 6.35 6.04 -2.29
N ASN A 27 5.66 5.40 -1.35
CA ASN A 27 5.27 6.03 -0.10
C ASN A 27 6.47 6.40 0.77
N GLN A 28 7.53 5.57 0.80
CA GLN A 28 8.78 5.92 1.48
C GLN A 28 9.43 7.16 0.86
N THR A 29 9.46 7.26 -0.47
CA THR A 29 9.94 8.46 -1.17
C THR A 29 9.10 9.69 -0.81
N ARG A 30 7.76 9.57 -0.79
CA ARG A 30 6.87 10.65 -0.36
C ARG A 30 7.14 11.09 1.07
N VAL A 31 7.30 10.14 2.00
CA VAL A 31 7.66 10.44 3.40
C VAL A 31 8.98 11.22 3.48
N LYS A 32 9.99 10.82 2.71
CA LYS A 32 11.27 11.53 2.68
C LYS A 32 11.10 12.98 2.22
N VAL A 33 10.42 13.21 1.09
CA VAL A 33 10.16 14.56 0.56
C VAL A 33 9.35 15.40 1.55
N LEU A 34 8.29 14.85 2.14
CA LEU A 34 7.48 15.57 3.12
C LEU A 34 8.27 15.94 4.38
N THR A 35 9.20 15.06 4.81
CA THR A 35 10.09 15.34 5.94
C THR A 35 11.07 16.46 5.63
N GLU A 36 11.65 16.45 4.42
CA GLU A 36 12.54 17.52 3.95
C GLU A 36 11.80 18.88 3.88
N LEU A 37 10.59 18.89 3.30
CA LEU A 37 9.74 20.08 3.25
C LEU A 37 9.37 20.56 4.66
N MET A 38 8.98 19.65 5.55
CA MET A 38 8.67 19.99 6.95
C MET A 38 9.85 20.65 7.66
N ASN A 39 11.08 20.20 7.40
CA ASN A 39 12.28 20.78 7.99
C ASN A 39 12.62 22.17 7.46
N GLN A 40 12.23 22.48 6.22
CA GLN A 40 12.47 23.79 5.59
C GLN A 40 11.42 24.84 5.97
N LEU A 41 10.26 24.42 6.47
CA LEU A 41 9.18 25.32 6.85
C LEU A 41 9.41 25.92 8.24
N THR A 42 9.01 27.17 8.44
CA THR A 42 9.06 27.84 9.76
C THR A 42 7.71 27.81 10.47
N ASP A 43 6.61 27.70 9.73
CA ASP A 43 5.25 27.69 10.27
C ASP A 43 4.94 26.37 11.02
N PRO A 44 4.66 26.42 12.34
CA PRO A 44 4.35 25.24 13.12
C PRO A 44 3.02 24.57 12.74
N ALA A 45 2.04 25.31 12.23
CA ALA A 45 0.75 24.73 11.80
C ALA A 45 0.92 23.88 10.54
N VAL A 46 1.70 24.36 9.56
CA VAL A 46 2.01 23.60 8.34
C VAL A 46 2.87 22.38 8.66
N LYS A 47 3.83 22.52 9.58
CA LYS A 47 4.62 21.37 10.08
C LYS A 47 3.74 20.28 10.68
N LEU A 48 2.71 20.64 11.44
CA LEU A 48 1.78 19.68 12.05
C LEU A 48 1.01 18.88 10.99
N VAL A 49 0.49 19.56 9.96
CA VAL A 49 -0.21 18.90 8.83
C VAL A 49 0.71 17.92 8.10
N LEU A 50 1.95 18.33 7.82
CA LEU A 50 2.93 17.45 7.17
C LEU A 50 3.28 16.24 8.04
N ARG A 51 3.40 16.43 9.36
CA ARG A 51 3.67 15.35 10.31
C ARG A 51 2.53 14.33 10.35
N ASP A 52 1.28 14.79 10.31
CA ASP A 52 0.11 13.91 10.27
C ASP A 52 0.08 13.12 8.95
N GLN A 53 0.37 13.77 7.82
CA GLN A 53 0.45 13.10 6.53
C GLN A 53 1.57 12.04 6.48
N ILE A 54 2.74 12.35 7.05
CA ILE A 54 3.84 11.38 7.20
C ILE A 54 3.40 10.18 8.06
N THR A 55 2.66 10.44 9.14
CA THR A 55 2.15 9.39 10.03
C THR A 55 1.19 8.45 9.31
N ILE A 56 0.26 9.00 8.51
CA ILE A 56 -0.67 8.23 7.70
C ILE A 56 0.06 7.36 6.68
N LEU A 57 1.03 7.92 5.95
CA LEU A 57 1.82 7.18 4.96
C LEU A 57 2.65 6.04 5.61
N ASN A 58 3.23 6.28 6.78
CA ASN A 58 3.94 5.26 7.54
C ASN A 58 3.01 4.13 7.99
N GLN A 59 1.80 4.47 8.47
CA GLN A 59 0.81 3.47 8.85
C GLN A 59 0.33 2.63 7.65
N GLN A 60 0.11 3.27 6.50
CA GLN A 60 -0.21 2.57 5.25
C GLN A 60 0.92 1.61 4.85
N ASN A 61 2.17 2.07 4.89
CA ASN A 61 3.33 1.22 4.60
C ASN A 61 3.43 0.03 5.55
N ALA A 62 3.21 0.22 6.85
CA ALA A 62 3.21 -0.87 7.82
C ALA A 62 2.12 -1.92 7.50
N ASN A 63 0.94 -1.47 7.07
CA ASN A 63 -0.15 -2.37 6.66
C ASN A 63 0.18 -3.12 5.35
N LEU A 64 0.77 -2.45 4.37
CA LEU A 64 1.20 -3.06 3.11
C LEU A 64 2.35 -4.06 3.35
N GLN A 65 3.31 -3.74 4.22
CA GLN A 65 4.38 -4.68 4.61
C GLN A 65 3.80 -5.92 5.29
N LYS A 66 2.85 -5.75 6.23
CA LYS A 66 2.14 -6.89 6.85
C LYS A 66 1.42 -7.73 5.79
N PHE A 67 0.80 -7.11 4.79
CA PHE A 67 0.19 -7.82 3.67
C PHE A 67 1.24 -8.61 2.87
N VAL A 68 2.37 -8.01 2.52
CA VAL A 68 3.46 -8.69 1.80
C VAL A 68 3.97 -9.87 2.61
N THR A 69 4.35 -9.69 3.88
CA THR A 69 4.90 -10.78 4.72
C THR A 69 3.90 -11.93 4.94
N LYS A 70 2.61 -11.61 5.10
CA LYS A 70 1.54 -12.62 5.29
C LYS A 70 1.26 -13.42 4.01
N ASN A 71 1.52 -12.84 2.84
CA ASN A 71 1.20 -13.45 1.55
C ASN A 71 2.44 -14.01 0.81
N GLU A 72 3.65 -13.50 1.07
CA GLU A 72 4.92 -14.09 0.58
C GLU A 72 5.11 -15.54 1.06
N SER A 73 4.64 -15.85 2.28
CA SER A 73 4.71 -17.20 2.85
C SER A 73 3.56 -18.14 2.43
N LYS A 74 2.51 -17.62 1.78
CA LYS A 74 1.30 -18.38 1.42
C LYS A 74 1.08 -18.54 -0.08
N ILE A 75 2.01 -18.06 -0.89
CA ILE A 75 1.96 -18.09 -2.34
C ILE A 75 3.01 -19.09 -2.84
N SER A 76 2.71 -20.38 -2.84
CA SER A 76 1.94 -21.08 -3.89
C SER A 76 0.52 -20.55 -4.14
N VAL A 77 0.37 -19.40 -4.83
CA VAL A 77 -0.97 -18.96 -5.32
C VAL A 77 -1.52 -19.87 -6.41
N PHE A 78 -0.69 -20.70 -7.02
CA PHE A 78 -1.15 -21.70 -7.98
C PHE A 78 -1.76 -22.93 -7.30
N GLY A 79 -1.32 -23.31 -6.09
CA GLY A 79 -1.75 -24.56 -5.45
C GLY A 79 -3.14 -24.52 -4.81
N TRP A 80 -3.59 -23.38 -4.30
CA TRP A 80 -4.93 -23.25 -3.69
C TRP A 80 -6.04 -23.08 -4.74
N LEU A 81 -5.73 -22.48 -5.90
CA LEU A 81 -6.68 -22.24 -6.99
C LEU A 81 -7.05 -23.54 -7.73
N ILE A 82 -6.10 -24.45 -7.89
CA ILE A 82 -6.34 -25.79 -8.46
C ILE A 82 -7.22 -26.63 -7.52
N ARG A 83 -7.15 -26.39 -6.21
CA ARG A 83 -7.96 -27.10 -5.19
C ARG A 83 -9.46 -26.74 -5.20
N LEU A 84 -9.87 -25.72 -5.95
CA LEU A 84 -11.28 -25.35 -6.14
C LEU A 84 -11.87 -25.93 -7.44
N PHE A 85 -11.02 -26.48 -8.31
CA PHE A 85 -11.41 -27.21 -9.51
C PHE A 85 -11.11 -28.72 -9.41
N SER A 86 -10.64 -29.20 -8.25
CA SER A 86 -10.57 -30.62 -7.86
C SER A 86 -11.59 -30.94 -6.79
#